data_AF-A0A9E1KX52-F1
#
_entry.id   AF-A0A9E1KX52-F1
#
_cell.length_a   1.000
_cell.length_b   1.000
_cell.length_c   1.000
_cell.angle_alpha   90.00
_cell.angle_beta   90.00
_cell.angle_gamma   90.00
#
_symmetry.space_group_name_H-M   'P 1'
#
loop_
_entity.id
_entity.type
_entity.pdbx_description
1 polymer ?
#
loop_
_entity_poly.entity_id
_entity_poly.type
_entity_poly.pdbx_seq_one_letter_code
_entity_poly.pdbx_strand_id
1 'polypeptide(L)'
;MVLDDKTRTILLNNLKFTPAHLNRLEQNAALLSSTLGLFELLKRKSNETEVKDFVRNQFKRIKKSLNRAPFKENKTLKRARSEYYSFQRFM
;
A
#
# COMPACT_ATOMS: atom_id res chain seq x y z
N MET A 1 10.27 -0.94 -1.64
CA MET A 1 9.78 0.44 -1.90
C MET A 1 9.11 0.90 -0.62
N VAL A 2 9.61 1.94 0.03
CA VAL A 2 9.13 2.41 1.33
C VAL A 2 8.38 3.72 1.12
N LEU A 3 7.31 3.96 1.87
CA LEU A 3 6.58 5.23 1.82
C LEU A 3 7.49 6.36 2.35
N ASP A 4 7.56 7.48 1.63
CA ASP A 4 8.23 8.67 2.17
C ASP A 4 7.43 9.26 3.34
N ASP A 5 8.10 10.00 4.21
CA ASP A 5 7.49 10.52 5.44
C ASP A 5 6.35 11.52 5.19
N LYS A 6 6.35 12.26 4.06
CA LYS A 6 5.24 13.15 3.71
C LYS A 6 4.01 12.32 3.34
N THR A 7 4.18 11.29 2.53
CA THR A 7 3.09 10.38 2.16
C THR A 7 2.53 9.64 3.36
N ARG A 8 3.37 9.16 4.30
CA ARG A 8 2.92 8.57 5.56
C ARG A 8 2.09 9.56 6.38
N THR A 9 2.56 10.80 6.52
CA THR A 9 1.87 11.84 7.28
C THR A 9 0.49 12.13 6.69
N ILE A 10 0.38 12.23 5.37
CA ILE A 10 -0.91 12.47 4.70
C ILE A 10 -1.86 11.28 4.90
N LEU A 11 -1.37 10.05 4.78
CA LEU A 11 -2.18 8.85 4.98
C LEU A 11 -2.72 8.75 6.41
N LEU A 12 -1.88 9.04 7.41
CA LEU A 12 -2.27 9.02 8.82
C LEU A 12 -3.23 10.16 9.17
N ASN A 13 -2.85 11.41 8.87
CA ASN A 13 -3.57 12.60 9.34
C ASN A 13 -4.82 12.89 8.51
N ASN A 14 -4.73 12.81 7.18
CA ASN A 14 -5.82 13.26 6.30
C ASN A 14 -6.75 12.11 5.90
N LEU A 15 -6.21 10.90 5.73
CA LEU A 15 -6.96 9.73 5.26
C LEU A 15 -7.31 8.76 6.40
N LYS A 16 -6.90 9.08 7.63
CA LYS A 16 -7.16 8.32 8.87
C LYS A 16 -6.70 6.87 8.76
N PHE A 17 -5.60 6.60 8.07
CA PHE A 17 -4.96 5.28 8.09
C PHE A 17 -4.35 5.06 9.48
N THR A 18 -4.27 3.81 9.90
CA THR A 18 -3.58 3.42 11.13
C THR A 18 -2.14 3.02 10.81
N PRO A 19 -1.22 3.00 11.79
CA PRO A 19 0.12 2.44 11.59
C PRO A 19 0.09 1.00 11.05
N ALA A 20 -0.88 0.19 11.49
CA ALA A 20 -1.10 -1.16 10.96
C ALA A 20 -1.50 -1.16 9.47
N HIS A 21 -2.26 -0.17 9.01
CA HIS A 21 -2.57 -0.02 7.58
C HIS A 21 -1.34 0.33 6.76
N LEU A 22 -0.44 1.17 7.28
CA LEU A 22 0.81 1.50 6.59
C LEU A 22 1.71 0.27 6.44
N ASN A 23 1.87 -0.51 7.51
CA ASN A 23 2.65 -1.75 7.44
C ASN A 23 2.06 -2.73 6.41
N ARG A 24 0.73 -2.89 6.38
CA ARG A 24 0.06 -3.75 5.38
C ARG A 24 0.17 -3.19 3.96
N LEU A 25 0.18 -1.86 3.81
CA LEU A 25 0.34 -1.20 2.53
C LEU A 25 1.76 -1.39 1.97
N GLU A 26 2.78 -1.23 2.81
CA GLU A 26 4.18 -1.48 2.44
C GLU A 26 4.45 -2.95 2.08
N GLN A 27 3.73 -3.88 2.71
CA GLN A 27 3.79 -5.31 2.38
C GLN A 27 3.04 -5.67 1.09
N ASN A 28 2.22 -4.76 0.54
CA ASN A 28 1.43 -5.01 -0.67
C ASN A 28 1.88 -4.07 -1.80
N ALA A 29 2.80 -4.57 -2.64
CA ALA A 29 3.38 -3.80 -3.74
C ALA A 29 2.32 -3.23 -4.72
N ALA A 30 1.23 -3.96 -4.98
CA ALA A 30 0.17 -3.51 -5.87
C ALA A 30 -0.62 -2.34 -5.28
N LEU A 31 -1.03 -2.45 -4.01
CA LEU A 31 -1.73 -1.37 -3.31
C LEU A 31 -0.82 -0.16 -3.09
N LEU A 32 0.46 -0.39 -2.80
CA LEU A 32 1.47 0.67 -2.65
C LEU A 32 1.65 1.45 -3.95
N SER A 33 1.86 0.75 -5.07
CA SER A 33 1.98 1.38 -6.40
C SER A 33 0.72 2.18 -6.77
N SER A 34 -0.47 1.61 -6.53
CA SER A 34 -1.74 2.33 -6.73
C SER A 34 -1.84 3.59 -5.87
N THR A 35 -1.44 3.51 -4.59
CA THR A 35 -1.46 4.65 -3.66
C THR A 35 -0.55 5.78 -4.15
N LEU A 36 0.67 5.46 -4.59
CA LEU A 36 1.62 6.45 -5.12
C LEU A 36 1.10 7.09 -6.42
N GLY A 37 0.54 6.29 -7.33
CA GLY A 37 -0.07 6.79 -8.56
C GLY A 37 -1.24 7.76 -8.31
N LEU A 38 -2.02 7.53 -7.25
CA LEU A 38 -3.09 8.47 -6.85
C LEU A 38 -2.54 9.80 -6.33
N PHE A 39 -1.42 9.78 -5.61
CA PHE A 39 -0.74 11.02 -5.19
C PHE A 39 -0.17 11.79 -6.36
N GLU A 40 0.43 11.10 -7.34
CA GLU A 40 0.88 11.75 -8.57
C GLU A 40 -0.28 12.36 -9.36
N LEU A 41 -1.38 11.63 -9.49
CA LEU A 41 -2.59 12.12 -10.16
C LEU A 41 -3.12 13.38 -9.48
N LEU A 42 -3.19 13.38 -8.15
CA LEU A 42 -3.66 14.51 -7.36
C LEU A 42 -2.71 15.71 -7.42
N LYS A 43 -1.40 15.48 -7.56
CA LYS A 43 -0.40 16.54 -7.79
C LYS A 43 -0.54 17.17 -9.18
N ARG A 44 -0.81 16.38 -10.20
CA ARG A 44 -0.94 16.86 -11.60
C ARG A 44 -2.26 17.57 -11.87
N LYS A 45 -3.36 17.12 -11.25
CA LYS A 45 -4.73 17.59 -11.52
C LYS A 45 -5.39 18.14 -10.26
N SER A 46 -4.63 18.84 -9.42
CA SER A 46 -5.07 19.37 -8.12
C SER A 46 -6.20 20.41 -8.21
N ASN A 47 -6.50 20.96 -9.38
CA ASN A 47 -7.55 21.95 -9.59
C ASN A 47 -8.90 21.32 -10.02
N GLU A 48 -8.90 20.04 -10.39
CA GLU A 48 -10.10 19.32 -10.85
C GLU A 48 -10.82 18.67 -9.66
N THR A 49 -12.02 19.15 -9.33
CA THR A 49 -12.83 18.61 -8.22
C THR A 49 -13.19 17.14 -8.42
N GLU A 50 -13.52 16.76 -9.66
CA GLU A 50 -13.83 15.36 -10.01
C GLU A 50 -12.66 14.41 -9.73
N VAL A 51 -11.43 14.85 -10.00
CA VAL A 51 -10.23 14.06 -9.73
C VAL A 51 -10.00 13.91 -8.24
N LYS A 52 -10.23 14.96 -7.45
CA LYS A 52 -10.16 14.88 -5.98
C LYS A 52 -11.16 13.87 -5.43
N ASP A 53 -12.40 13.90 -5.92
CA ASP A 53 -13.45 12.98 -5.48
C ASP A 53 -13.15 11.54 -5.89
N PHE A 54 -12.67 11.33 -7.11
CA PHE A 54 -12.20 10.03 -7.58
C PHE A 54 -11.08 9.49 -6.69
N VAL A 55 -10.02 10.27 -6.47
CA VAL A 55 -8.87 9.87 -5.65
C VAL A 55 -9.30 9.56 -4.21
N ARG A 56 -10.18 10.38 -3.63
CA ARG A 56 -10.75 10.13 -2.29
C ARG A 56 -11.51 8.81 -2.24
N ASN A 57 -12.29 8.50 -3.27
CA ASN A 57 -13.01 7.23 -3.36
C ASN A 57 -12.06 6.03 -3.52
N GLN A 58 -10.97 6.16 -4.27
CA GLN A 58 -9.95 5.11 -4.36
C GLN A 58 -9.25 4.88 -3.02
N PHE A 59 -8.87 5.93 -2.29
CA PHE A 59 -8.29 5.77 -0.95
C PHE A 59 -9.23 5.06 0.04
N LYS A 60 -10.55 5.32 -0.04
CA LYS A 60 -11.54 4.56 0.75
C LYS A 60 -11.56 3.08 0.37
N ARG A 61 -11.43 2.74 -0.91
CA ARG A 61 -11.37 1.34 -1.38
C ARG A 61 -10.10 0.63 -0.91
N ILE A 62 -8.95 1.30 -1.02
CA ILE A 62 -7.66 0.79 -0.52
C ILE A 62 -7.75 0.53 0.98
N LYS A 63 -8.27 1.49 1.76
CA LYS A 63 -8.47 1.32 3.21
C LYS A 63 -9.38 0.12 3.53
N LYS A 64 -10.49 -0.05 2.81
CA LYS A 64 -11.37 -1.22 2.96
C LYS A 64 -10.65 -2.52 2.62
N SER A 65 -9.83 -2.55 1.57
CA SER A 65 -9.01 -3.72 1.20
C SER A 65 -8.01 -4.07 2.31
N LEU A 66 -7.36 -3.04 2.89
CA LEU A 66 -6.44 -3.22 4.02
C LEU A 66 -7.13 -3.73 5.29
N ASN A 67 -8.40 -3.39 5.49
CA ASN A 67 -9.22 -3.85 6.62
C ASN A 67 -9.79 -5.26 6.46
N ARG A 68 -10.15 -5.66 5.23
CA ARG A 68 -10.85 -6.94 4.95
C ARG A 68 -9.99 -8.19 5.12
N ALA A 69 -8.72 -8.00 5.40
CA ALA A 69 -7.76 -9.08 5.47
C ALA A 69 -7.45 -9.40 6.95
N PRO A 70 -7.44 -10.67 7.40
CA PRO A 70 -6.13 -11.26 7.51
C PRO A 70 -5.59 -11.28 6.08
N PHE A 71 -4.59 -10.44 5.79
CA PHE A 71 -3.74 -10.81 4.68
C PHE A 71 -3.16 -12.09 5.25
N LYS A 72 -3.64 -13.25 4.79
CA LYS A 72 -2.79 -14.43 4.78
C LYS A 72 -1.55 -13.86 4.12
N GLU A 73 -0.56 -13.48 4.91
CA GLU A 73 0.82 -13.68 4.55
C GLU A 73 0.79 -15.09 4.02
N ASN A 74 0.60 -15.24 2.71
CA ASN A 74 1.58 -15.82 1.84
C ASN A 74 2.49 -16.79 2.61
N LYS A 75 1.90 -17.75 3.34
CA LYS A 75 2.63 -18.88 3.93
C LYS A 75 3.35 -19.55 2.78
N THR A 76 2.72 -19.62 1.62
CA THR A 76 3.28 -19.99 0.33
C THR A 76 4.48 -19.13 -0.09
N LEU A 77 4.43 -17.80 0.01
CA LEU A 77 5.52 -16.92 -0.45
C LEU A 77 6.66 -16.79 0.59
N LYS A 78 6.36 -16.84 1.90
CA LYS A 78 7.37 -17.00 2.97
C LYS A 78 8.03 -18.38 2.88
N ARG A 79 7.27 -19.45 2.63
CA ARG A 79 7.78 -20.81 2.43
C ARG A 79 8.62 -20.92 1.16
N ALA A 80 8.16 -20.37 0.04
CA ALA A 80 8.95 -20.33 -1.21
C ALA A 80 10.25 -19.52 -1.04
N ARG A 81 10.24 -18.41 -0.31
CA ARG A 81 11.48 -17.66 0.03
C ARG A 81 12.40 -18.48 0.94
N SER A 82 11.85 -19.12 1.96
CA SER A 82 12.60 -20.03 2.85
C SER A 82 13.26 -21.17 2.06
N GLU A 83 12.50 -21.82 1.18
CA GLU A 83 12.96 -22.95 0.36
C GLU A 83 14.07 -22.53 -0.61
N TYR A 84 13.96 -21.34 -1.23
CA TYR A 84 15.01 -20.77 -2.10
C TYR A 84 16.34 -20.52 -1.36
N TYR A 85 16.29 -19.89 -0.18
CA TYR A 85 17.51 -19.61 0.59
C TYR A 85 18.13 -20.87 1.20
N SER A 86 17.34 -21.91 1.51
CA SER A 86 17.89 -23.21 1.89
C SER A 86 18.60 -23.90 0.71
N PHE A 87 18.06 -23.82 -0.50
CA PHE A 87 18.69 -24.43 -1.68
C PHE A 87 20.04 -23.78 -2.04
N GLN A 88 20.15 -22.45 -1.93
CA GLN A 88 21.43 -21.74 -2.15
C GLN A 88 22.53 -22.06 -1.14
N ARG A 89 22.20 -22.64 0.02
CA ARG A 89 23.16 -22.94 1.09
C ARG A 89 23.75 -24.35 1.00
N PHE A 90 23.19 -25.20 0.12
CA PHE A 90 23.60 -26.59 -0.12
C PHE A 90 24.27 -26.79 -1.49
N MET A 91 24.43 -25.73 -2.30
CA MET A 91 25.41 -25.65 -3.40
C MET A 91 26.65 -24.91 -2.91
#